data_AF-T0ZM74-F1
#
_entry.id   AF-T0ZM74-F1
#
_cell.length_a   1.000
_cell.length_b   1.000
_cell.length_c   1.000
_cell.angle_alpha   90.00
_cell.angle_beta   90.00
_cell.angle_gamma   90.00
#
_symmetry.space_group_name_H-M   'P 1'
#
loop_
_entity.id
_entity.type
_entity.pdbx_description
1 polymer ?
#
loop_
_entity_poly.entity_id
_entity_poly.type
_entity_poly.pdbx_seq_one_letter_code
_entity_poly.pdbx_strand_id
1 'polypeptide(L)' 'TARPQPSAAAHLGHTAPGALGDHLEDIERSAIVQALEKTRYNKTAAAKLLGMSFRALRYRIKKLRIE' A
#
# COMPACT_ATOMS: atom_id res chain seq x y z
N THR A 1 8.07 -22.11 34.15
CA THR A 1 6.61 -21.94 34.04
C THR A 1 6.35 -20.83 33.02
N ALA A 2 5.75 -21.21 31.89
CA ALA A 2 5.07 -20.44 30.83
C ALA A 2 5.52 -19.01 30.41
N ARG A 3 5.93 -18.92 29.13
CA ARG A 3 5.75 -17.76 28.20
C ARG A 3 4.25 -17.51 27.97
N PRO A 4 3.78 -16.32 27.52
CA PRO A 4 4.18 -15.78 26.22
C PRO A 4 4.22 -14.24 26.04
N GLN A 5 5.10 -13.79 25.15
CA GLN A 5 4.87 -12.63 24.26
C GLN A 5 3.88 -13.11 23.19
N PRO A 6 2.76 -12.40 22.92
CA PRO A 6 2.71 -11.62 21.68
C PRO A 6 1.70 -10.44 21.72
N SER A 7 2.13 -9.21 21.42
CA SER A 7 1.19 -8.17 20.95
C SER A 7 1.58 -7.72 19.55
N ALA A 8 1.40 -8.64 18.61
CA ALA A 8 1.39 -8.42 17.17
C ALA A 8 -0.02 -8.00 16.67
N ALA A 9 -0.75 -7.16 17.41
CA ALA A 9 -2.12 -6.81 17.06
C ALA A 9 -2.48 -5.38 17.50
N ALA A 10 -1.78 -4.37 16.96
CA ALA A 10 -2.17 -2.97 17.10
C ALA A 10 -3.00 -2.48 15.88
N HIS A 11 -3.74 -3.37 15.23
CA HIS A 11 -4.74 -3.00 14.21
C HIS A 11 -6.13 -3.08 14.84
N LEU A 12 -6.34 -2.37 15.94
CA LEU A 12 -7.66 -2.17 16.52
C LEU A 12 -8.10 -0.76 16.23
N GLY A 13 -9.02 -0.62 15.28
CA GLY A 13 -9.89 0.55 15.23
C GLY A 13 -9.90 1.27 13.89
N HIS A 14 -10.60 0.72 12.91
CA HIS A 14 -11.17 1.54 11.85
C HIS A 14 -12.49 0.88 11.40
N THR A 15 -13.56 1.21 12.11
CA THR A 15 -14.96 0.91 11.72
C THR A 15 -15.74 2.21 11.76
N ALA A 16 -15.25 3.20 11.01
CA ALA A 16 -16.01 4.36 10.59
C ALA A 16 -16.20 4.26 9.07
N PRO A 17 -17.20 4.88 8.44
CA PRO A 17 -17.37 4.83 6.98
C PRO A 17 -16.17 5.41 6.18
N GLY A 18 -15.27 6.16 6.83
CA GLY A 18 -13.96 6.54 6.27
C GLY A 18 -12.86 5.47 6.40
N ALA A 19 -13.03 4.53 7.31
CA ALA A 19 -12.08 3.46 7.62
C ALA A 19 -11.70 2.60 6.44
N LEU A 20 -12.70 2.14 5.70
CA LEU A 20 -12.46 1.27 4.56
C LEU A 20 -11.68 2.02 3.48
N GLY A 21 -11.97 3.32 3.29
CA GLY A 21 -11.23 4.19 2.38
C GLY A 21 -9.77 4.30 2.76
N ASP A 22 -9.50 4.67 4.02
CA ASP A 22 -8.14 4.82 4.55
C ASP A 22 -7.36 3.49 4.46
N HIS A 23 -7.99 2.38 4.86
CA HIS A 23 -7.38 1.07 4.85
C HIS A 23 -7.07 0.56 3.44
N LEU A 24 -7.93 0.87 2.45
CA LEU A 24 -7.66 0.59 1.03
C LEU A 24 -6.50 1.43 0.50
N GLU A 25 -6.40 2.70 0.89
CA GLU A 25 -5.30 3.58 0.48
C GLU A 25 -3.96 3.09 1.03
N ASP A 26 -3.92 2.56 2.25
CA ASP A 26 -2.71 1.96 2.83
C ASP A 26 -2.27 0.70 2.10
N ILE A 27 -3.23 -0.18 1.76
CA ILE A 27 -2.95 -1.39 0.96
C ILE A 27 -2.42 -0.98 -0.43
N GLU A 28 -3.05 0.00 -1.07
CA GLU A 28 -2.65 0.48 -2.38
C GLU A 28 -1.26 1.14 -2.34
N ARG A 29 -0.97 1.94 -1.31
CA ARG A 29 0.36 2.51 -1.07
C ARG A 29 1.42 1.43 -0.96
N SER A 30 1.18 0.41 -0.13
CA SER A 30 2.11 -0.69 0.07
C SER A 30 2.36 -1.46 -1.22
N ALA A 31 1.31 -1.75 -2.00
CA ALA A 31 1.43 -2.42 -3.29
C ALA A 31 2.27 -1.61 -4.29
N ILE A 32 2.05 -0.30 -4.38
CA ILE A 32 2.80 0.59 -5.28
C ILE A 32 4.27 0.66 -4.90
N VAL A 33 4.58 0.84 -3.60
CA VAL A 33 5.97 0.88 -3.12
C VAL A 33 6.69 -0.44 -3.42
N GLN A 34 6.08 -1.57 -3.10
CA GLN A 34 6.67 -2.88 -3.39
C GLN A 34 6.89 -3.11 -4.88
N ALA A 35 5.97 -2.68 -5.74
CA ALA A 35 6.13 -2.79 -7.18
C ALA A 35 7.28 -1.90 -7.69
N LEU A 36 7.41 -0.69 -7.18
CA LEU A 36 8.52 0.21 -7.50
C LEU A 36 9.87 -0.39 -7.05
N GLU A 37 9.97 -0.90 -5.83
CA GLU A 37 11.19 -1.54 -5.33
C GLU A 37 11.59 -2.75 -6.20
N LYS A 38 10.64 -3.63 -6.51
CA LYS A 38 10.86 -4.81 -7.37
C LYS A 38 11.34 -4.45 -8.78
N THR A 39 10.93 -3.30 -9.30
CA THR A 39 11.32 -2.84 -10.64
C THR A 39 12.44 -1.80 -10.62
N ARG A 40 13.15 -1.64 -9.49
CA ARG A 40 14.22 -0.62 -9.33
C ARG A 40 13.73 0.79 -9.68
N TYR A 41 12.55 1.15 -9.18
CA TYR A 41 11.85 2.42 -9.40
C TYR A 41 11.49 2.71 -10.87
N ASN A 42 11.49 1.71 -11.73
CA ASN A 42 10.96 1.85 -13.08
C ASN A 42 9.42 1.88 -13.06
N LYS A 43 8.86 3.08 -13.13
CA LYS A 43 7.41 3.34 -13.07
C LYS A 43 6.62 2.64 -14.19
N THR A 44 7.19 2.51 -15.39
CA THR A 44 6.54 1.81 -16.51
C THR A 44 6.45 0.32 -16.25
N ALA A 45 7.51 -0.28 -15.71
CA ALA A 45 7.53 -1.69 -15.31
C ALA A 45 6.64 -1.95 -14.09
N ALA A 46 6.63 -1.05 -13.10
CA ALA A 46 5.79 -1.16 -11.92
C ALA A 46 4.29 -1.13 -12.28
N ALA A 47 3.89 -0.25 -13.20
CA ALA A 47 2.51 -0.20 -13.70
C ALA A 47 2.10 -1.52 -14.36
N LYS A 48 2.99 -2.10 -15.18
CA LYS A 48 2.78 -3.42 -15.79
C LYS A 48 2.67 -4.53 -14.74
N LEU A 49 3.52 -4.51 -13.71
CA LEU A 49 3.50 -5.48 -12.61
C LEU A 49 2.19 -5.42 -11.82
N LEU A 50 1.69 -4.21 -11.57
CA LEU A 50 0.41 -3.97 -10.89
C LEU A 50 -0.83 -4.18 -11.79
N GLY A 51 -0.64 -4.50 -13.07
CA GLY A 51 -1.75 -4.70 -14.01
C GLY A 51 -2.55 -3.42 -14.30
N MET A 52 -1.96 -2.24 -14.11
CA MET A 52 -2.63 -0.95 -14.29
C MET A 52 -1.97 -0.11 -15.38
N SER A 53 -2.70 0.86 -15.93
CA SER A 53 -2.10 1.79 -16.90
C SER A 53 -1.06 2.70 -16.24
N PHE A 54 -0.05 3.11 -17.01
CA PHE A 54 0.97 4.05 -16.53
C PHE A 54 0.38 5.39 -16.04
N ARG A 55 -0.68 5.86 -16.69
CA ARG A 55 -1.42 7.06 -16.24
C ARG A 55 -2.03 6.84 -14.87
N ALA A 56 -2.73 5.73 -14.67
CA ALA A 56 -3.34 5.41 -13.39
C ALA A 56 -2.28 5.32 -12.27
N LEU A 57 -1.13 4.70 -12.53
CA LEU A 57 -0.04 4.63 -11.55
C LEU A 57 0.44 6.03 -11.15
N ARG A 58 0.67 6.92 -12.12
CA ARG A 58 1.06 8.31 -11.82
C ARG A 58 0.04 9.05 -10.97
N TYR A 59 -1.26 8.87 -11.26
CA TYR A 59 -2.31 9.48 -10.44
C TYR A 59 -2.28 8.96 -9.00
N ARG A 60 -2.09 7.64 -8.80
CA ARG A 60 -1.99 7.06 -7.46
C ARG A 60 -0.76 7.55 -6.71
N ILE A 61 0.41 7.60 -7.35
CA ILE A 61 1.65 8.14 -6.76
C ILE A 61 1.44 9.60 -6.29
N LYS A 62 0.84 10.43 -7.16
CA LYS A 62 0.54 11.84 -6.83
C LYS A 62 -0.48 11.96 -5.68
N LYS A 63 -1.54 11.13 -5.71
CA LYS A 63 -2.58 11.14 -4.67
C LYS A 63 -2.02 10.71 -3.31
N LEU A 64 -1.17 9.68 -3.31
CA LEU A 64 -0.58 9.10 -2.10
C LEU A 64 0.69 9.82 -1.63
N ARG A 65 1.20 10.81 -2.38
CA ARG A 65 2.44 11.54 -2.05
C ARG A 65 3.62 10.61 -1.78
N ILE A 66 3.81 9.61 -2.65
CA ILE A 66 4.94 8.66 -2.57
C ILE A 66 6.22 9.28 -3.19
N GLU A 67 6.07 10.38 -3.92
CA GLU A 67 7.12 11.28 -4.45
C GLU A 67 6.68 12.73 -4.31
#